data_AF-A0A2R6QET4-F1
#
_entry.id   AF-A0A2R6QET4-F1
#
_cell.length_a   1.000
_cell.length_b   1.000
_cell.length_c   1.000
_cell.angle_alpha   90.00
_cell.angle_beta   90.00
_cell.angle_gamma   90.00
#
_symmetry.space_group_name_H-M   'P 1'
#
loop_
_entity.id
_entity.type
_entity.pdbx_description
1 polymer ?
#
loop_
_entity_poly.entity_id
_entity_poly.type
_entity_poly.pdbx_seq_one_letter_code
_entity_poly.pdbx_strand_id
1 'polypeptide(L)'
;MAERAGSILQMNEDLDTTVVFDQFLAAQRNGDPEAVRILDPLQLRYFSPSELLRLFRFDRPSLDGEPSLFQWPPKISTKTKYKLIGNSVNVAVVSRLIDYLFQ
;
A
#
# COMPACT_ATOMS: atom_id res chain seq x y z
N MET A 1 -4.62 12.79 7.79
CA MET A 1 -4.52 11.34 7.60
C MET A 1 -4.24 11.06 6.13
N ALA A 2 -3.61 9.95 5.76
CA ALA A 2 -3.43 9.57 4.37
C ALA A 2 -4.73 8.91 3.87
N GLU A 3 -5.73 9.73 3.55
CA GLU A 3 -7.12 9.28 3.28
C GLU A 3 -7.38 8.88 1.82
N ARG A 4 -6.38 8.90 0.93
CA ARG A 4 -6.62 8.71 -0.52
C ARG A 4 -5.62 7.85 -1.28
N ALA A 5 -4.65 7.23 -0.62
CA ALA A 5 -3.77 6.26 -1.28
C ALA A 5 -4.26 4.85 -0.95
N GLY A 6 -4.63 4.09 -1.98
CA GLY A 6 -5.04 2.68 -1.93
C GLY A 6 -3.92 1.74 -1.49
N SER A 7 -3.32 2.02 -0.34
CA SER A 7 -2.21 1.29 0.22
C SER A 7 -2.68 0.17 1.16
N ILE A 8 -3.83 -0.42 0.87
CA ILE A 8 -4.37 -1.57 1.61
C ILE A 8 -4.14 -2.81 0.74
N LEU A 9 -3.65 -3.87 1.37
CA LEU A 9 -3.45 -5.18 0.78
C LEU A 9 -4.40 -6.15 1.46
N GLN A 10 -5.11 -6.94 0.64
CA GLN A 10 -5.81 -8.13 1.10
C GLN A 10 -4.81 -9.28 1.20
N MET A 11 -4.72 -9.90 2.37
CA MET A 11 -3.77 -11.00 2.60
C MET A 11 -4.39 -12.36 2.30
N ASN A 12 -5.71 -12.50 2.46
CA ASN A 12 -6.41 -13.72 2.12
C ASN A 12 -6.89 -13.66 0.67
N GLU A 13 -6.10 -14.18 -0.26
CA GLU A 13 -6.40 -14.14 -1.70
C GLU A 13 -7.50 -15.11 -2.14
N ASP A 14 -7.93 -16.04 -1.27
CA ASP A 14 -8.98 -17.02 -1.58
C ASP A 14 -10.40 -16.41 -1.60
N LEU A 15 -10.55 -15.19 -1.07
CA LEU A 15 -11.83 -14.49 -0.97
C LEU A 15 -11.96 -13.38 -2.02
N ASP A 16 -13.14 -13.26 -2.61
CA ASP A 16 -13.46 -12.14 -3.48
C ASP A 16 -13.75 -10.88 -2.65
N THR A 17 -12.92 -9.85 -2.84
CA THR A 17 -13.05 -8.57 -2.14
C THR A 17 -14.43 -7.94 -2.34
N THR A 18 -14.93 -7.92 -3.58
CA THR A 18 -16.18 -7.26 -3.93
C THR A 18 -17.35 -7.93 -3.24
N VAL A 19 -17.39 -9.27 -3.26
CA VAL A 19 -18.47 -10.04 -2.62
C VAL A 19 -18.53 -9.78 -1.11
N VAL A 20 -17.38 -9.80 -0.43
CA VAL A 20 -17.33 -9.57 1.03
C VAL A 20 -17.68 -8.12 1.38
N PHE A 21 -17.23 -7.15 0.58
CA PHE A 21 -17.61 -5.74 0.78
C PHE A 21 -19.09 -5.49 0.52
N ASP A 22 -19.71 -6.16 -0.46
CA ASP A 22 -21.15 -6.04 -0.71
C ASP A 22 -21.98 -6.57 0.47
N GLN A 23 -21.54 -7.68 1.08
CA GLN A 23 -22.14 -8.22 2.32
C GLN A 23 -22.00 -7.23 3.48
N PHE A 24 -20.81 -6.66 3.67
CA PHE A 24 -20.56 -5.61 4.66
C PHE A 24 -21.49 -4.40 4.46
N LEU A 25 -21.58 -3.87 3.24
CA LEU A 25 -22.43 -2.72 2.92
C LEU A 25 -23.92 -3.03 3.16
N ALA A 26 -24.37 -4.26 2.87
CA ALA A 26 -25.73 -4.69 3.17
C ALA A 26 -25.99 -4.75 4.68
N ALA A 27 -25.10 -5.35 5.47
CA ALA A 27 -25.22 -5.42 6.92
C ALA A 27 -25.17 -4.02 7.57
N GLN A 28 -24.28 -3.14 7.10
CA GLN A 28 -24.17 -1.77 7.56
C GLN A 28 -25.46 -0.97 7.28
N ARG A 29 -26.04 -1.09 6.08
CA ARG A 29 -27.34 -0.45 5.73
C ARG A 29 -28.48 -0.94 6.62
N ASN A 30 -28.41 -2.19 7.08
CA ASN A 30 -29.40 -2.78 7.98
C ASN A 30 -29.16 -2.39 9.46
N GLY A 31 -28.14 -1.59 9.76
CA GLY A 31 -27.82 -1.13 11.10
C GLY A 31 -27.17 -2.18 12.00
N ASP A 32 -26.56 -3.23 11.41
CA ASP A 32 -25.85 -4.24 12.16
C ASP A 32 -24.58 -3.64 12.81
N PRO A 33 -24.47 -3.62 14.16
CA PRO A 33 -23.30 -3.07 14.85
C PRO A 33 -22.02 -3.86 14.59
N GLU A 34 -22.14 -5.15 14.23
CA GLU A 34 -21.01 -6.04 13.97
C GLU A 34 -20.67 -6.15 12.48
N ALA A 35 -21.33 -5.36 11.60
CA ALA A 35 -21.14 -5.41 10.15
C ALA A 35 -19.66 -5.38 9.75
N VAL A 36 -18.83 -4.59 10.44
CA VAL A 36 -17.39 -4.45 10.16
C VAL A 36 -16.65 -5.78 10.22
N ARG A 37 -17.08 -6.72 11.09
CA ARG A 37 -16.42 -8.03 11.25
C ARG A 37 -16.56 -8.94 10.04
N ILE A 38 -17.49 -8.63 9.13
CA ILE A 38 -17.58 -9.29 7.82
C ILE A 38 -16.27 -9.12 7.03
N LEU A 39 -15.50 -8.06 7.29
CA LEU A 39 -14.23 -7.79 6.63
C LEU A 39 -13.04 -8.55 7.26
N ASP A 40 -13.16 -9.09 8.48
CA ASP A 40 -12.07 -9.77 9.19
C ASP A 40 -11.42 -10.90 8.37
N PRO A 41 -12.17 -11.77 7.66
CA PRO A 41 -11.60 -12.86 6.87
C PRO A 41 -10.71 -12.40 5.71
N LEU A 42 -10.87 -11.17 5.22
CA LEU A 42 -10.01 -10.61 4.16
C LEU A 42 -8.58 -10.34 4.64
N GLN A 43 -8.37 -10.24 5.96
CA GLN A 43 -7.07 -9.96 6.57
C GLN A 43 -6.42 -8.70 5.97
N LEU A 44 -7.19 -7.61 5.89
CA LEU A 44 -6.74 -6.35 5.32
C LEU A 44 -5.62 -5.73 6.17
N ARG A 45 -4.54 -5.29 5.53
CA ARG A 45 -3.47 -4.52 6.17
C ARG A 45 -2.96 -3.41 5.28
N TYR A 46 -2.24 -2.46 5.86
CA TYR A 46 -1.48 -1.49 5.06
C TYR A 46 -0.22 -2.13 4.46
N PHE A 47 0.16 -1.70 3.26
CA PHE A 47 1.52 -1.89 2.78
C PHE A 47 2.49 -1.18 3.72
N SER A 48 3.56 -1.86 4.10
CA SER A 48 4.68 -1.31 4.85
C SER A 48 5.43 -0.24 4.04
N PRO A 49 6.19 0.65 4.69
CA PRO A 49 7.01 1.63 3.98
C PRO A 49 7.98 1.00 2.97
N SER A 50 8.55 -0.17 3.26
CA SER A 50 9.45 -0.87 2.33
C SER A 50 8.71 -1.42 1.11
N GLU A 51 7.49 -1.93 1.28
CA GLU A 51 6.65 -2.34 0.15
C GLU A 51 6.28 -1.15 -0.73
N LEU A 52 5.93 -0.01 -0.12
CA LEU A 52 5.64 1.21 -0.87
C LEU A 52 6.87 1.73 -1.64
N LEU A 53 8.08 1.69 -1.06
CA LEU A 53 9.30 2.07 -1.77
C LEU A 53 9.52 1.21 -3.03
N ARG A 54 9.22 -0.09 -2.96
CA ARG A 54 9.28 -0.98 -4.13
C ARG A 54 8.22 -0.64 -5.18
N LEU A 55 6.98 -0.38 -4.75
CA LEU A 55 5.90 0.04 -5.66
C LEU A 55 6.22 1.37 -6.37
N PHE A 56 6.83 2.32 -5.65
CA PHE A 56 7.27 3.61 -6.19
C PHE A 56 8.60 3.53 -6.95
N ARG A 57 9.19 2.33 -7.06
CA ARG A 57 10.44 2.04 -7.78
C ARG A 57 11.66 2.79 -7.22
N PHE A 58 11.62 3.18 -5.94
CA PHE A 58 12.80 3.65 -5.21
C PHE A 58 13.73 2.51 -4.81
N ASP A 59 13.15 1.33 -4.58
CA ASP A 59 13.88 0.16 -4.15
C ASP A 59 13.59 -1.03 -5.07
N ARG A 60 14.53 -1.95 -5.16
CA ARG A 60 14.37 -3.18 -5.96
C ARG A 60 13.81 -4.29 -5.06
N PRO A 61 13.14 -5.31 -5.63
CA PRO A 61 12.88 -6.54 -4.89
C PRO A 61 14.23 -7.09 -4.41
N SER A 62 14.40 -7.23 -3.10
CA SER A 62 15.54 -7.96 -2.55
C SER A 62 15.48 -9.39 -3.08
N LEU A 63 16.53 -9.81 -3.79
CA LEU A 63 16.80 -11.23 -3.95
C LEU A 63 17.19 -11.78 -2.58
N ASP A 64 16.85 -13.02 -2.28
CA ASP A 64 16.99 -13.61 -0.94
C ASP A 64 18.37 -13.32 -0.33
N GLY A 65 18.38 -12.52 0.74
CA GLY A 65 19.59 -12.16 1.50
C GLY A 65 20.18 -10.76 1.21
N GLU A 66 19.78 -10.08 0.14
CA GLU A 66 20.36 -8.77 -0.20
C GLU A 66 19.64 -7.60 0.52
N PRO A 67 20.40 -6.68 1.14
CA PRO A 67 19.82 -5.52 1.80
C PRO A 67 19.16 -4.58 0.79
N SER A 68 18.08 -3.93 1.23
CA SER A 68 17.46 -2.82 0.50
C SER A 68 18.50 -1.75 0.15
N LEU A 69 18.48 -1.25 -1.08
CA LEU A 69 19.34 -0.15 -1.50
C LEU A 69 18.91 1.16 -0.82
N PHE A 70 17.62 1.28 -0.50
CA PHE A 70 17.08 2.46 0.15
C PHE A 70 17.16 2.33 1.67
N GLN A 71 17.98 3.17 2.30
CA GLN A 71 18.11 3.21 3.76
C GLN A 71 17.46 4.47 4.33
N TRP A 72 16.55 4.27 5.28
CA TRP A 72 16.00 5.37 6.06
C TRP A 72 17.05 5.88 7.06
N PRO A 73 17.17 7.20 7.27
CA PRO A 73 17.92 7.73 8.38
C PRO A 73 17.42 7.16 9.73
N PRO A 74 18.31 7.01 10.73
CA PRO A 74 17.90 6.57 12.05
C PRO A 74 16.87 7.56 12.63
N LYS A 75 15.97 7.06 13.48
CA LYS A 75 14.95 7.85 14.21
C LYS A 75 13.82 8.46 13.36
N ILE A 76 13.66 8.06 12.09
CA ILE A 76 12.48 8.44 11.30
C ILE A 76 11.27 7.58 11.70
N SER A 77 10.18 8.23 12.13
CA SER A 77 8.93 7.54 12.50
C SER A 77 8.25 6.90 11.28
N THR A 78 7.53 5.80 11.49
CA THR A 78 6.74 5.14 10.43
C THR A 78 5.73 6.10 9.78
N LYS A 79 5.08 6.96 10.57
CA LYS A 79 4.17 8.00 10.07
C LYS A 79 4.88 8.97 9.12
N THR A 80 6.11 9.37 9.46
CA THR A 80 6.94 10.22 8.62
C THR A 80 7.34 9.51 7.33
N LYS A 81 7.70 8.21 7.39
CA LYS A 81 8.01 7.42 6.18
C LYS A 81 6.83 7.40 5.21
N TYR A 82 5.63 7.08 5.69
CA TYR A 82 4.41 7.13 4.86
C TYR A 82 4.17 8.52 4.24
N LYS A 83 4.34 9.58 5.03
CA LYS A 83 4.19 10.96 4.53
C LYS A 83 5.21 11.27 3.43
N LEU A 84 6.47 10.89 3.61
CA LEU A 84 7.52 11.17 2.62
C LEU A 84 7.29 10.39 1.32
N ILE A 85 6.98 9.09 1.41
CA ILE A 85 6.73 8.27 0.22
C ILE A 85 5.48 8.77 -0.52
N GLY A 86 4.39 9.05 0.21
CA GLY A 86 3.13 9.49 -0.38
C GLY A 86 3.19 10.86 -1.06
N ASN A 87 4.16 11.71 -0.71
CA ASN A 87 4.42 12.98 -1.40
C ASN A 87 5.54 12.87 -2.47
N SER A 88 6.05 11.66 -2.70
CA SER A 88 7.09 11.42 -3.69
C SER A 88 6.51 11.08 -5.06
N VAL A 89 7.38 10.83 -6.03
CA VAL A 89 7.02 10.46 -7.41
C VAL A 89 7.31 8.98 -7.65
N ASN A 90 6.65 8.39 -8.66
CA ASN A 90 7.06 7.06 -9.14
C ASN A 90 8.32 7.20 -9.99
N VAL A 91 9.44 6.62 -9.53
CA VAL A 91 10.75 6.77 -10.17
C VAL A 91 10.73 6.26 -11.61
N ALA A 92 10.08 5.12 -11.88
CA ALA A 92 10.05 4.55 -13.23
C ALA A 92 9.27 5.42 -14.23
N VAL A 93 8.22 6.11 -13.79
CA VAL A 93 7.49 7.07 -14.64
C VAL A 93 8.35 8.27 -14.97
N VAL A 94 8.98 8.87 -13.95
CA VAL A 94 9.84 10.05 -14.14
C VAL A 94 11.06 9.71 -14.99
N SER A 95 11.69 8.55 -14.81
CA SER A 95 12.80 8.10 -15.67
C SER A 95 12.40 8.07 -17.14
N ARG A 96 11.22 7.53 -17.49
CA ARG A 96 10.74 7.52 -18.88
C ARG A 96 10.49 8.92 -19.45
N LEU A 97 10.03 9.86 -18.62
CA LEU A 97 9.84 11.25 -19.04
C LEU A 97 11.18 11.95 -19.28
N ILE A 98 12.19 11.66 -18.46
CA ILE A 98 13.56 12.15 -18.66
C ILE A 98 14.14 11.55 -19.94
N ASP A 99 14.02 10.24 -20.15
CA ASP A 99 14.49 9.58 -21.37
C ASP A 99 13.84 10.19 -22.62
N TYR A 100 12.53 10.49 -22.57
CA TYR A 100 11.83 11.18 -23.65
C TYR A 100 12.33 12.61 -23.89
N LEU A 101 12.74 13.34 -22.84
CA LEU A 101 13.25 14.70 -22.98
C LEU A 101 14.65 14.76 -23.64
N PHE A 102 15.46 13.72 -23.45
CA PHE A 102 16.84 13.65 -23.94
C PHE A 102 17.02 12.74 -25.18
N GLN A 103 15.93 12.20 -25.71
CA GLN A 103 15.87 11.59 -27.05
C GLN A 103 15.63 12.67 -28.12
#